data_AF-A0A7V8LPQ2-F1
#
_entry.id   AF-A0A7V8LPQ2-F1
#
_cell.length_a   1.000
_cell.length_b   1.000
_cell.length_c   1.000
_cell.angle_alpha   90.00
_cell.angle_beta   90.00
_cell.angle_gamma   90.00
#
_symmetry.space_group_name_H-M   'P 1'
#
loop_
_entity.id
_entity.type
_entity.pdbx_description
1 polymer ?
#
loop_
_entity_poly.entity_id
_entity_poly.type
_entity_poly.pdbx_seq_one_letter_code
_entity_poly.pdbx_strand_id
1 'polypeptide(L)'
;MSLADSFDEPRALNGPDAERCSAADHAEAWAALTTGWSRMLQAARTLQSRHAADSQDPALSMCADAAREAAVGELRWCWARLVNKYVGAVESDV
;
A
#
# COMPACT_ATOMS: atom_id res chain seq x y z
N MET A 1 -5.16 13.78 0.86
CA MET A 1 -5.88 12.61 0.34
C MET A 1 -5.50 11.41 1.16
N SER A 2 -6.47 10.67 1.70
CA SER A 2 -6.23 9.51 2.56
C SER A 2 -5.87 8.29 1.71
N LEU A 3 -5.00 7.42 2.22
CA LEU A 3 -4.70 6.12 1.60
C LEU A 3 -5.95 5.23 1.52
N ALA A 4 -6.97 5.52 2.34
CA ALA A 4 -8.29 4.87 2.27
C ALA A 4 -9.02 5.18 0.96
N ASP A 5 -9.05 6.46 0.57
CA ASP A 5 -9.70 6.92 -0.66
C ASP A 5 -9.07 6.30 -1.91
N SER A 6 -7.80 5.90 -1.82
CA SER A 6 -7.06 5.26 -2.92
C SER A 6 -7.49 3.81 -3.20
N PHE A 7 -8.21 3.17 -2.27
CA PHE A 7 -8.63 1.77 -2.37
C PHE A 7 -10.14 1.58 -2.54
N ASP A 8 -10.97 2.58 -2.24
CA ASP A 8 -12.43 2.49 -2.39
C ASP A 8 -12.91 2.84 -3.82
N GLU A 9 -12.18 3.69 -4.56
CA GLU A 9 -12.45 3.95 -5.99
C GLU A 9 -11.18 4.45 -6.71
N PRO A 10 -10.49 3.65 -7.54
CA PRO A 10 -9.18 4.01 -8.06
C PRO A 10 -9.32 4.97 -9.25
N ARG A 11 -9.52 6.27 -8.99
CA ARG A 11 -9.32 7.30 -10.04
C ARG A 11 -7.84 7.52 -10.36
N ALA A 12 -6.95 7.32 -9.39
CA ALA A 12 -5.50 7.23 -9.59
C ALA A 12 -4.84 6.57 -8.37
N LEU A 13 -4.06 5.51 -8.60
CA LEU A 13 -3.10 5.02 -7.60
C LEU A 13 -1.96 6.03 -7.56
N ASN A 14 -1.95 6.93 -6.58
CA ASN A 14 -0.82 7.83 -6.34
C ASN A 14 0.37 6.99 -5.85
N GLY A 15 1.17 6.50 -6.79
CA GLY A 15 2.41 5.80 -6.49
C GLY A 15 3.52 6.75 -6.02
N PRO A 16 4.69 6.19 -5.66
CA PRO A 16 5.89 6.97 -5.41
C PRO A 16 6.20 7.90 -6.59
N ASP A 17 6.55 9.15 -6.30
CA ASP A 17 6.90 10.17 -7.29
C ASP A 17 8.42 10.29 -7.39
N ALA A 18 8.97 10.04 -8.59
CA ALA A 18 10.40 9.95 -8.80
C ALA A 18 11.14 11.28 -8.58
N GLU A 19 10.52 12.41 -8.92
CA GLU A 19 11.10 13.74 -8.73
C GLU A 19 11.12 14.10 -7.25
N ARG A 20 10.01 13.88 -6.55
CA ARG A 20 9.92 14.16 -5.10
C ARG A 20 10.80 13.26 -4.24
N CYS A 21 11.08 12.06 -4.74
CA CYS A 21 11.93 11.09 -4.05
C CYS A 21 13.41 11.20 -4.45
N SER A 22 13.80 12.14 -5.32
CA SER A 22 15.17 12.26 -5.83
C SER A 22 15.72 10.93 -6.35
N ALA A 23 14.93 10.24 -7.18
CA ALA A 23 15.24 8.88 -7.66
C ALA A 23 16.60 8.79 -8.40
N ALA A 24 17.04 9.89 -9.01
CA ALA A 24 18.34 9.98 -9.68
C ALA A 24 19.52 9.93 -8.70
N ASP A 25 19.38 10.55 -7.53
CA ASP A 25 20.42 10.66 -6.51
C ASP A 25 20.42 9.45 -5.56
N HIS A 26 19.26 8.80 -5.37
CA HIS A 26 19.10 7.65 -4.47
C HIS A 26 18.49 6.42 -5.18
N ALA A 27 19.12 5.97 -6.26
CA ALA A 27 18.60 4.91 -7.13
C ALA A 27 18.30 3.58 -6.41
N GLU A 28 19.14 3.16 -5.45
CA GLU A 28 18.94 1.91 -4.69
C GLU A 28 17.75 2.01 -3.73
N ALA A 29 17.67 3.11 -2.96
CA ALA A 29 16.53 3.38 -2.10
C ALA A 29 15.24 3.46 -2.92
N TRP A 30 15.29 4.10 -4.08
CA TRP A 30 14.14 4.23 -4.99
C TRP A 30 13.67 2.88 -5.53
N ALA A 31 14.61 2.00 -5.92
CA ALA A 31 14.29 0.64 -6.35
C ALA A 31 13.60 -0.17 -5.23
N ALA A 32 14.04 0.00 -3.98
CA ALA A 32 13.40 -0.63 -2.84
C ALA A 32 11.97 -0.10 -2.60
N LEU A 33 11.79 1.23 -2.69
CA LEU A 33 10.48 1.89 -2.52
C LEU A 33 9.47 1.45 -3.58
N THR A 34 9.87 1.45 -4.85
CA THR A 34 9.01 1.06 -5.99
C THR A 34 8.69 -0.43 -6.01
N THR A 35 9.65 -1.28 -5.60
CA THR A 35 9.40 -2.72 -5.39
C THR A 35 8.41 -2.94 -4.25
N GLY A 36 8.58 -2.24 -3.13
CA GLY A 36 7.65 -2.27 -2.00
C GLY A 36 6.23 -1.86 -2.42
N TRP A 37 6.12 -0.76 -3.17
CA TRP A 37 4.85 -0.29 -3.71
C TRP A 37 4.15 -1.33 -4.60
N SER A 38 4.89 -1.96 -5.51
CA SER A 38 4.36 -3.00 -6.39
C SER A 38 3.78 -4.18 -5.61
N ARG A 39 4.45 -4.59 -4.51
CA ARG A 39 3.96 -5.63 -3.60
C ARG A 39 2.70 -5.20 -2.85
N MET A 40 2.63 -3.95 -2.39
CA MET A 40 1.43 -3.41 -1.75
C MET A 40 0.24 -3.38 -2.69
N LEU A 41 0.42 -3.02 -3.95
CA LEU A 41 -0.64 -3.07 -4.95
C LEU A 41 -1.16 -4.49 -5.19
N GLN A 42 -0.28 -5.48 -5.26
CA GLN A 42 -0.68 -6.89 -5.40
C GLN A 42 -1.44 -7.39 -4.16
N ALA A 43 -0.97 -7.05 -2.96
CA ALA A 43 -1.64 -7.38 -1.72
C ALA A 43 -3.04 -6.75 -1.65
N ALA A 44 -3.18 -5.47 -1.98
CA ALA A 44 -4.47 -4.78 -1.99
C ALA A 44 -5.46 -5.42 -2.98
N ARG A 45 -5.03 -5.77 -4.20
CA ARG A 45 -5.87 -6.50 -5.17
C ARG A 45 -6.33 -7.84 -4.62
N THR A 46 -5.45 -8.55 -3.90
CA THR A 46 -5.77 -9.83 -3.28
C THR A 46 -6.82 -9.66 -2.19
N LEU A 47 -6.67 -8.65 -1.31
CA LEU A 47 -7.64 -8.33 -0.27
C LEU A 47 -9.00 -7.96 -0.86
N GLN A 48 -9.02 -7.14 -1.92
CA GLN A 48 -10.25 -6.77 -2.60
C GLN A 48 -10.95 -7.99 -3.23
N SER A 49 -10.21 -8.86 -3.92
CA SER A 49 -10.76 -10.09 -4.49
C SER A 49 -11.30 -11.04 -3.42
N ARG A 50 -10.62 -11.12 -2.27
CA ARG A 50 -11.06 -11.96 -1.14
C ARG A 50 -12.32 -11.42 -0.51
N HIS A 51 -12.37 -10.12 -0.21
CA HIS A 51 -13.57 -9.48 0.32
C HIS A 51 -14.78 -9.65 -0.58
N ALA A 52 -14.61 -9.54 -1.91
CA ALA A 52 -15.69 -9.76 -2.87
C ALA A 52 -16.22 -11.20 -2.83
N ALA A 53 -15.35 -12.20 -2.68
CA ALA A 53 -15.75 -13.59 -2.56
C ALA A 53 -16.39 -13.89 -1.19
N ASP A 54 -15.77 -13.46 -0.09
CA ASP A 54 -16.22 -13.72 1.27
C ASP A 54 -17.57 -13.02 1.55
N SER A 55 -17.81 -11.86 0.95
CA SER A 55 -19.11 -11.15 1.03
C SER A 55 -20.27 -11.92 0.39
N GLN A 56 -20.00 -12.87 -0.51
CA GLN A 56 -21.02 -13.71 -1.14
C GLN A 56 -21.21 -15.05 -0.41
N ASP A 57 -20.34 -15.38 0.56
CA ASP A 57 -20.42 -16.60 1.33
C ASP A 57 -21.35 -16.42 2.55
N PRO A 58 -22.38 -17.27 2.75
CA PRO A 58 -23.31 -17.13 3.88
C PRO A 58 -22.68 -17.26 5.26
N ALA A 59 -21.57 -17.98 5.39
CA ALA A 59 -20.85 -18.16 6.65
C ALA A 59 -19.85 -17.02 6.91
N LEU A 60 -19.23 -16.47 5.84
CA LEU A 60 -18.18 -15.45 5.98
C LEU A 60 -18.69 -14.00 5.83
N SER A 61 -19.82 -13.77 5.18
CA SER A 61 -20.36 -12.43 4.93
C SER A 61 -20.55 -11.59 6.21
N MET A 62 -20.86 -12.22 7.34
CA MET A 62 -21.02 -11.55 8.63
C MET A 62 -19.72 -10.95 9.20
N CYS A 63 -18.55 -11.40 8.71
CA CYS A 63 -17.24 -10.89 9.14
C CYS A 63 -16.38 -10.34 8.00
N ALA A 64 -16.85 -10.39 6.75
CA ALA A 64 -16.09 -9.99 5.57
C ALA A 64 -15.59 -8.53 5.65
N ASP A 65 -16.45 -7.59 6.04
CA ASP A 65 -16.08 -6.17 6.18
C ASP A 65 -15.03 -5.94 7.27
N ALA A 66 -15.22 -6.54 8.45
CA ALA A 66 -14.29 -6.43 9.56
C ALA A 66 -12.91 -7.03 9.20
N ALA A 67 -12.90 -8.17 8.50
CA ALA A 67 -11.67 -8.79 8.02
C ALA A 67 -10.95 -7.91 6.99
N ARG A 68 -11.69 -7.30 6.05
CA ARG A 68 -11.15 -6.34 5.08
C ARG A 68 -10.53 -5.14 5.79
N GLU A 69 -11.25 -4.51 6.71
CA GLU A 69 -10.78 -3.31 7.41
C GLU A 69 -9.50 -3.58 8.19
N ALA A 70 -9.43 -4.70 8.93
CA ALA A 70 -8.23 -5.10 9.65
C ALA A 70 -7.05 -5.32 8.69
N ALA A 71 -7.25 -6.08 7.61
CA ALA A 71 -6.18 -6.37 6.66
C ALA A 71 -5.69 -5.12 5.92
N VAL A 72 -6.60 -4.21 5.55
CA VAL A 72 -6.24 -2.92 4.95
C VAL A 72 -5.47 -2.07 5.96
N GLY A 73 -5.89 -2.03 7.23
CA GLY A 73 -5.19 -1.31 8.31
C GLY A 73 -3.73 -1.74 8.44
N GLU A 74 -3.48 -3.05 8.47
CA GLU A 74 -2.11 -3.61 8.51
C GLU A 74 -1.31 -3.24 7.25
N LEU A 75 -1.95 -3.26 6.08
CA LEU A 75 -1.31 -2.86 4.83
C LEU A 75 -0.87 -1.38 4.88
N ARG A 76 -1.69 -0.49 5.45
CA ARG A 76 -1.34 0.93 5.66
C ARG A 76 -0.15 1.07 6.60
N TRP A 77 -0.12 0.29 7.68
CA TRP A 77 0.98 0.31 8.63
C TRP A 77 2.29 -0.16 8.01
N CYS A 78 2.26 -1.27 7.24
CA CYS A 78 3.42 -1.77 6.51
C CYS A 78 3.96 -0.72 5.53
N TRP A 79 3.08 -0.06 4.77
CA TRP A 79 3.48 0.99 3.84
C TRP A 79 4.12 2.18 4.57
N ALA A 80 3.50 2.66 5.65
CA ALA A 80 4.03 3.77 6.44
C ALA A 80 5.43 3.46 6.99
N ARG A 81 5.69 2.23 7.41
CA ARG A 81 7.01 1.81 7.90
C ARG A 81 8.06 1.75 6.80
N LEU A 82 7.67 1.30 5.60
CA LEU A 82 8.55 1.27 4.44
C LEU A 82 8.93 2.68 3.99
N VAL A 83 7.97 3.59 3.93
CA VAL A 83 8.22 5.02 3.62
C VAL A 83 9.10 5.67 4.69
N ASN A 84 8.84 5.44 5.98
CA ASN A 84 9.72 5.97 7.04
C ASN A 84 11.17 5.49 6.90
N LYS A 85 11.37 4.21 6.56
CA LYS A 85 12.72 3.67 6.30
C LYS A 85 13.37 4.36 5.09
N TYR A 86 12.61 4.62 4.03
CA TYR A 86 13.10 5.34 2.85
C TYR A 86 13.55 6.76 3.22
N VAL A 87 12.70 7.53 3.90
CA VAL A 87 13.02 8.91 4.32
C VAL A 87 14.25 8.94 5.21
N GLY A 88 14.31 8.09 6.23
CA GLY A 88 15.48 8.04 7.13
C GLY A 88 16.77 7.61 6.46
N ALA A 89 16.70 6.74 5.44
CA ALA A 89 17.87 6.35 4.64
C ALA A 89 18.36 7.51 3.76
N VAL A 90 17.45 8.18 3.06
CA VAL A 90 17.77 9.32 2.19
C VAL A 90 18.35 10.51 2.97
N GLU A 91 17.80 10.82 4.15
CA GLU A 91 18.32 11.91 5.00
C GLU A 91 19.72 11.63 5.57
N SER A 92 20.11 10.36 5.72
CA SER A 92 21.42 9.98 6.26
C SER A 92 22.55 10.06 5.22
N ASP A 93 22.21 10.14 3.92
CA ASP A 93 23.15 10.18 2.80
C ASP A 93 23.57 11.62 2.39
N VAL A 94 23.07 12.65 3.10
CA VAL A 94 23.32 14.10 2.81
C VAL A 94 24.27 14.74 3.82
#